data_AF-A0A553JQM6-F1
#
_entry.id   AF-A0A553JQM6-F1
#
_cell.length_a   1.000
_cell.length_b   1.000
_cell.length_c   1.000
_cell.angle_alpha   90.00
_cell.angle_beta   90.00
_cell.angle_gamma   90.00
#
_symmetry.space_group_name_H-M   'P 1'
#
loop_
_entity.id
_entity.type
_entity.pdbx_description
1 polymer ?
#
loop_
_entity_poly.entity_id
_entity_poly.type
_entity_poly.pdbx_seq_one_letter_code
_entity_poly.pdbx_strand_id
1 'polypeptide(L)'
;MRSSNLFVKPSGFTLIELVVVIIILGILAVVAAPKFINLSRDAKVSTVESFLGDMKSMTTMLHMTAQIDGKLGDQVTIETDYGNYEFWRGYPENKSEATNPNMYFLETFFGLSGAVSETKTNTSRFVSYGDLNVYEDNGHSRIGYGTGTLAADECYADYMHTGSSESFLINTDGC
;
A
#
# COMPACT_ATOMS: atom_id res chain seq x y z
N MET A 1 -26.84 42.01 53.19
CA MET A 1 -26.30 41.08 52.17
C MET A 1 -25.18 40.25 52.79
N ARG A 2 -25.40 38.97 53.06
CA ARG A 2 -24.30 38.04 53.38
C ARG A 2 -24.60 36.72 52.69
N SER A 3 -24.03 36.55 51.50
CA SER A 3 -24.04 35.29 50.76
C SER A 3 -23.08 34.33 51.44
N SER A 4 -23.60 33.23 51.99
CA SER A 4 -22.80 32.13 52.52
C SER A 4 -22.46 31.18 51.37
N ASN A 5 -21.24 31.25 50.86
CA ASN A 5 -20.72 30.28 49.89
C ASN A 5 -20.56 28.92 50.58
N LEU A 6 -21.35 27.93 50.14
CA LEU A 6 -21.24 26.55 50.58
C LEU A 6 -20.03 25.90 49.86
N PHE A 7 -18.88 25.82 50.54
CA PHE A 7 -17.72 25.09 50.02
C PHE A 7 -17.97 23.59 50.16
N VAL A 8 -18.36 22.93 49.05
CA VAL A 8 -18.40 21.47 48.96
C VAL A 8 -16.95 20.98 49.03
N LYS A 9 -16.61 20.20 50.07
CA LYS A 9 -15.27 19.62 50.23
C LYS A 9 -15.09 18.54 49.16
N PRO A 10 -14.07 18.63 48.28
CA PRO A 10 -13.81 17.55 47.32
C PRO A 10 -13.48 16.28 48.11
N SER A 11 -14.32 15.26 47.93
CA SER A 11 -14.06 13.90 48.38
C SER A 11 -12.84 13.38 47.61
N GLY A 12 -11.72 13.15 48.31
CA GLY A 12 -10.53 12.58 47.71
C GLY A 12 -10.74 11.10 47.34
N PHE A 13 -10.16 10.66 46.23
CA PHE A 13 -10.10 9.25 45.86
C PHE A 13 -9.36 8.43 46.93
N THR A 14 -9.84 7.22 47.20
CA THR A 14 -9.17 6.29 48.11
C THR A 14 -8.00 5.60 47.40
N LEU A 15 -6.95 5.23 48.15
CA LEU A 15 -5.82 4.47 47.59
C LEU A 15 -6.26 3.13 47.00
N ILE A 16 -7.26 2.49 47.61
CA ILE A 16 -7.78 1.20 47.14
C ILE A 16 -8.50 1.33 45.79
N GLU A 17 -9.25 2.41 45.55
CA GLU A 17 -9.90 2.65 44.25
C GLU A 17 -8.87 2.77 43.13
N LEU A 18 -7.77 3.49 43.36
CA LEU A 18 -6.72 3.62 42.36
C LEU A 18 -6.01 2.27 42.11
N VAL A 19 -5.75 1.49 43.16
CA VAL A 19 -5.13 0.16 43.04
C VAL A 19 -6.03 -0.83 42.28
N VAL A 20 -7.32 -0.86 42.56
CA VAL A 20 -8.25 -1.75 41.86
C VAL A 20 -8.35 -1.38 40.37
N VAL A 21 -8.37 -0.09 40.04
CA VAL A 21 -8.42 0.36 38.64
C VAL A 21 -7.20 -0.11 37.86
N ILE A 22 -5.98 0.05 38.38
CA ILE A 22 -4.76 -0.39 37.67
C ILE A 22 -4.71 -1.92 37.53
N ILE A 23 -5.24 -2.68 38.49
CA ILE A 23 -5.33 -4.15 38.40
C ILE A 23 -6.29 -4.55 37.28
N ILE A 24 -7.46 -3.94 37.21
CA ILE A 24 -8.45 -4.22 36.16
C ILE A 24 -7.86 -3.85 34.79
N LEU A 25 -7.25 -2.66 34.66
CA LEU A 25 -6.58 -2.24 33.42
C LEU A 25 -5.44 -3.19 33.03
N GLY A 26 -4.69 -3.71 34.01
CA GLY A 26 -3.64 -4.71 33.79
C GLY A 26 -4.18 -6.01 33.19
N ILE A 27 -5.27 -6.56 33.72
CA ILE A 27 -5.89 -7.78 33.20
C ILE A 27 -6.45 -7.56 31.79
N LEU A 28 -7.12 -6.42 31.56
CA LEU A 28 -7.67 -6.07 30.25
C LEU A 28 -6.58 -5.93 29.20
N ALA A 29 -5.43 -5.33 29.55
CA ALA A 29 -4.30 -5.18 28.65
C ALA A 29 -3.73 -6.54 28.19
N VAL A 30 -3.57 -7.50 29.11
CA VAL A 30 -3.03 -8.83 28.80
C VAL A 30 -3.92 -9.62 27.84
N VAL A 31 -5.25 -9.53 28.00
CA VAL A 31 -6.20 -10.23 27.12
C VAL A 31 -6.35 -9.51 25.77
N ALA A 32 -6.28 -8.18 25.73
CA ALA A 32 -6.48 -7.40 24.51
C ALA A 32 -5.26 -7.41 23.57
N ALA A 33 -4.03 -7.42 24.11
CA ALA A 33 -2.80 -7.32 23.34
C ALA A 33 -2.66 -8.36 22.19
N PRO A 34 -2.83 -9.68 22.40
CA PRO A 34 -2.67 -10.66 21.33
C PRO A 34 -3.72 -10.50 20.23
N LYS A 35 -4.95 -10.11 20.58
CA LYS A 35 -6.02 -9.88 19.61
C LYS A 35 -5.73 -8.64 18.74
N PHE A 36 -5.18 -7.58 19.34
CA PHE A 36 -4.82 -6.37 18.61
C PHE A 36 -3.72 -6.64 17.58
N ILE A 37 -2.69 -7.41 17.93
CA ILE A 37 -1.60 -7.80 17.02
C ILE A 37 -2.14 -8.56 15.81
N ASN A 38 -3.00 -9.56 16.02
CA ASN A 38 -3.59 -10.33 14.92
C ASN A 38 -4.46 -9.45 14.03
N LEU A 39 -5.27 -8.55 14.61
CA LEU A 39 -6.10 -7.63 13.84
C LEU A 39 -5.26 -6.69 12.96
N SER A 40 -4.14 -6.18 13.48
CA SER A 40 -3.22 -5.34 12.69
C SER A 40 -2.61 -6.11 11.52
N ARG A 41 -2.21 -7.37 11.73
CA ARG A 41 -1.70 -8.25 10.68
C ARG A 41 -2.77 -8.52 9.61
N ASP A 42 -3.96 -8.94 10.02
CA ASP A 42 -5.07 -9.23 9.10
C ASP A 42 -5.47 -7.99 8.28
N ALA A 43 -5.41 -6.80 8.89
CA ALA A 43 -5.65 -5.54 8.18
C ALA A 43 -4.61 -5.24 7.09
N LYS A 44 -3.32 -5.53 7.36
CA LYS A 44 -2.25 -5.38 6.36
C LYS A 44 -2.43 -6.37 5.22
N VAL A 45 -2.69 -7.65 5.53
CA VAL A 45 -2.96 -8.69 4.53
C VAL A 45 -4.12 -8.28 3.63
N SER A 46 -5.25 -7.88 4.22
CA SER A 46 -6.44 -7.46 3.45
C SER A 46 -6.15 -6.26 2.54
N THR A 47 -5.31 -5.33 2.98
CA THR A 47 -4.91 -4.16 2.19
C THR A 47 -4.07 -4.58 0.97
N VAL A 48 -3.10 -5.46 1.17
CA VAL A 48 -2.25 -5.96 0.09
C VAL A 48 -3.04 -6.83 -0.90
N GLU A 49 -3.96 -7.66 -0.41
CA GLU A 49 -4.89 -8.41 -1.26
C GLU A 49 -5.77 -7.49 -2.12
N SER A 50 -6.22 -6.37 -1.55
CA SER A 50 -6.99 -5.35 -2.28
C SER A 50 -6.15 -4.75 -3.42
N PHE A 51 -4.89 -4.38 -3.14
CA PHE A 51 -3.99 -3.89 -4.18
C PHE A 51 -3.74 -4.92 -5.28
N LEU A 52 -3.54 -6.20 -4.94
CA LEU A 52 -3.40 -7.25 -5.96
C LEU A 52 -4.64 -7.36 -6.86
N GLY A 53 -5.84 -7.26 -6.28
CA GLY A 53 -7.10 -7.29 -7.01
C GLY A 53 -7.23 -6.11 -7.97
N ASP A 54 -6.91 -4.91 -7.49
CA ASP A 54 -6.93 -3.68 -8.28
C ASP A 54 -5.89 -3.74 -9.43
N MET A 55 -4.68 -4.26 -9.17
CA MET A 55 -3.65 -4.46 -10.21
C MET A 55 -4.12 -5.41 -11.31
N LYS A 56 -4.73 -6.55 -10.94
CA LYS A 56 -5.31 -7.50 -11.92
C LYS A 56 -6.42 -6.85 -12.75
N SER A 57 -7.31 -6.10 -12.10
CA SER A 57 -8.41 -5.39 -12.77
C SER A 57 -7.86 -4.38 -13.78
N MET A 58 -6.90 -3.57 -13.36
CA MET A 58 -6.29 -2.53 -14.18
C MET A 58 -5.53 -3.11 -15.37
N THR A 59 -4.69 -4.12 -15.16
CA THR A 59 -3.96 -4.79 -16.24
C THR A 59 -4.92 -5.44 -17.23
N THR A 60 -6.03 -6.02 -16.76
CA THR A 60 -7.06 -6.58 -17.65
C THR A 60 -7.73 -5.49 -18.49
N MET A 61 -8.08 -4.36 -17.89
CA MET A 61 -8.67 -3.22 -18.59
C MET A 61 -7.72 -2.65 -19.64
N LEU A 62 -6.46 -2.43 -19.27
CA LEU A 62 -5.42 -1.94 -20.17
C LEU A 62 -5.16 -2.94 -21.32
N HIS A 63 -5.21 -4.24 -21.04
CA HIS A 63 -5.10 -5.28 -22.05
C HIS A 63 -6.26 -5.24 -23.05
N MET A 64 -7.49 -5.01 -22.59
CA MET A 64 -8.63 -4.81 -23.46
C MET A 64 -8.47 -3.58 -24.35
N THR A 65 -7.97 -2.46 -23.80
CA THR A 65 -7.66 -1.26 -24.59
C THR A 65 -6.65 -1.58 -25.70
N ALA A 66 -5.58 -2.32 -25.39
CA ALA A 66 -4.60 -2.74 -26.38
C ALA A 66 -5.19 -3.65 -27.48
N GLN A 67 -6.12 -4.55 -27.12
CA GLN A 67 -6.83 -5.39 -28.08
C GLN A 67 -7.73 -4.57 -29.02
N ILE A 68 -8.47 -3.59 -28.47
CA ILE A 68 -9.35 -2.72 -29.26
C ILE A 68 -8.54 -1.90 -30.27
N ASP A 69 -7.38 -1.41 -29.86
CA ASP A 69 -6.46 -0.66 -30.72
C ASP A 69 -5.66 -1.54 -31.70
N GLY A 70 -5.79 -2.87 -31.61
CA GLY A 70 -5.00 -3.82 -32.40
C GLY A 70 -3.50 -3.80 -32.07
N LYS A 71 -3.13 -3.26 -30.91
CA LYS A 71 -1.74 -3.08 -30.44
C LYS A 71 -1.32 -4.26 -29.57
N LEU A 72 -1.18 -5.42 -30.20
CA LEU A 72 -0.77 -6.69 -29.55
C LEU A 72 0.64 -7.13 -29.96
N GLY A 73 1.42 -6.24 -30.57
CA GLY A 73 2.79 -6.49 -30.97
C GLY A 73 3.77 -6.51 -29.79
N ASP A 74 5.00 -6.90 -30.08
CA ASP A 74 6.12 -6.72 -29.16
C ASP A 74 6.42 -5.21 -29.07
N GLN A 75 6.56 -4.68 -27.85
CA GLN A 75 6.80 -3.26 -27.52
C GLN A 75 6.06 -2.24 -28.40
N VAL A 76 4.81 -1.95 -28.03
CA VAL A 76 3.92 -1.01 -28.72
C VAL A 76 3.49 0.12 -27.78
N THR A 77 3.42 1.34 -28.31
CA THR A 77 2.98 2.51 -27.53
C THR A 77 1.49 2.76 -27.69
N ILE A 78 0.79 2.90 -26.57
CA ILE A 78 -0.64 3.24 -26.49
C ILE A 78 -0.77 4.63 -25.86
N GLU A 79 -1.57 5.51 -26.47
CA GLU A 79 -1.94 6.78 -25.86
C GLU A 79 -3.00 6.49 -24.80
N THR A 80 -2.68 6.79 -23.54
CA THR A 80 -3.61 6.66 -22.41
C THR A 80 -4.00 8.06 -21.94
N ASP A 81 -5.00 8.16 -21.06
CA ASP A 81 -5.40 9.42 -20.42
C ASP A 81 -4.24 10.07 -19.63
N TYR A 82 -3.19 9.30 -19.30
CA TYR A 82 -2.01 9.74 -18.55
C TYR A 82 -0.79 10.00 -19.46
N GLY A 83 -0.95 9.83 -20.77
CA GLY A 83 0.10 9.97 -21.77
C GLY A 83 0.47 8.66 -22.45
N ASN A 84 1.52 8.71 -23.26
CA ASN A 84 2.00 7.55 -24.00
C ASN A 84 2.61 6.52 -23.05
N TYR A 85 2.12 5.28 -23.14
CA TYR A 85 2.55 4.16 -22.30
C TYR A 85 2.92 2.95 -23.14
N GLU A 86 4.01 2.26 -22.81
CA GLU A 86 4.45 1.06 -23.51
C GLU A 86 3.75 -0.20 -23.03
N PHE A 87 3.41 -1.03 -24.01
CA PHE A 87 2.77 -2.31 -23.84
C PHE A 87 3.57 -3.37 -24.56
N TRP A 88 3.56 -4.59 -24.04
CA TRP A 88 4.14 -5.75 -24.69
C TRP A 88 3.10 -6.84 -24.83
N ARG A 89 2.81 -7.25 -26.07
CA ARG A 89 1.76 -8.25 -26.39
C ARG A 89 0.40 -7.91 -25.79
N GLY A 90 0.12 -6.61 -25.73
CA GLY A 90 -1.08 -6.05 -25.16
C GLY A 90 -1.09 -5.93 -23.64
N TYR A 91 -0.03 -6.28 -22.91
CA TYR A 91 0.05 -6.02 -21.47
C TYR A 91 0.87 -4.77 -21.18
N PRO A 92 0.46 -3.91 -20.22
CA PRO A 92 1.24 -2.74 -19.86
C PRO A 92 2.58 -3.17 -19.24
N GLU A 93 3.68 -2.52 -19.65
CA GLU A 93 4.97 -2.75 -19.01
C GLU A 93 5.00 -2.16 -17.59
N ASN A 94 5.88 -2.67 -16.72
CA ASN A 94 6.03 -2.09 -15.37
C ASN A 94 6.64 -0.68 -15.40
N LYS A 95 7.49 -0.44 -16.40
CA LYS A 95 8.18 0.82 -16.65
C LYS A 95 8.11 1.13 -18.14
N SER A 96 7.40 2.18 -18.49
CA SER A 96 7.27 2.69 -19.85
C SER A 96 8.41 3.64 -20.20
N GLU A 97 9.10 3.37 -21.31
CA GLU A 97 10.13 4.22 -21.92
C GLU A 97 9.57 5.16 -23.00
N ALA A 98 8.25 5.16 -23.22
CA ALA A 98 7.60 6.02 -24.21
C ALA A 98 7.70 7.53 -23.90
N THR A 99 8.08 7.92 -22.68
CA THR A 99 8.27 9.31 -22.27
C THR A 99 9.54 9.50 -21.45
N ASN A 100 10.07 10.72 -21.44
CA ASN A 100 11.20 11.10 -20.58
C ASN A 100 10.78 12.22 -19.61
N PRO A 101 10.81 12.00 -18.28
CA PRO A 101 11.23 10.77 -17.60
C PRO A 101 10.26 9.60 -17.83
N ASN A 102 10.77 8.38 -17.64
CA ASN A 102 10.00 7.15 -17.76
C ASN A 102 8.80 7.17 -16.79
N MET A 103 7.71 6.51 -17.20
CA MET A 103 6.52 6.33 -16.37
C MET A 103 6.50 4.92 -15.78
N TYR A 104 5.92 4.76 -14.59
CA TYR A 104 5.82 3.48 -13.90
C TYR A 104 4.36 3.09 -13.67
N PHE A 105 4.04 1.80 -13.69
CA PHE A 105 2.66 1.29 -13.72
C PHE A 105 1.79 1.81 -12.55
N LEU A 106 2.24 1.69 -11.31
CA LEU A 106 1.49 2.15 -10.13
C LEU A 106 1.46 3.68 -10.02
N GLU A 107 2.53 4.36 -10.43
CA GLU A 107 2.53 5.83 -10.57
C GLU A 107 1.42 6.30 -11.52
N THR A 108 1.34 5.67 -12.69
CA THR A 108 0.46 6.11 -13.78
C THR A 108 -0.99 5.74 -13.51
N PHE A 109 -1.25 4.50 -13.08
CA PHE A 109 -2.61 3.96 -13.11
C PHE A 109 -3.28 3.88 -11.73
N PHE A 110 -2.53 3.84 -10.64
CA PHE A 110 -3.09 3.64 -9.29
C PHE A 110 -3.47 4.94 -8.55
N GLY A 111 -3.02 6.10 -9.04
CA GLY A 111 -3.46 7.40 -8.53
C GLY A 111 -3.13 7.66 -7.05
N LEU A 112 -2.04 7.09 -6.54
CA LEU A 112 -1.64 7.24 -5.14
C LEU A 112 -1.08 8.64 -4.88
N SER A 113 -1.70 9.36 -3.94
CA SER A 113 -1.31 10.73 -3.57
C SER A 113 -0.80 10.80 -2.12
N GLY A 114 -0.09 11.88 -1.79
CA GLY A 114 0.43 12.09 -0.42
C GLY A 114 1.74 11.36 -0.14
N ALA A 115 2.60 11.19 -1.14
CA ALA A 115 3.94 10.65 -0.94
C ALA A 115 4.73 11.48 0.09
N VAL A 116 5.32 10.78 1.06
CA VAL A 116 6.22 11.34 2.07
C VAL A 116 7.62 11.52 1.48
N SER A 117 8.07 10.56 0.66
CA SER A 117 9.34 10.64 -0.05
C SER A 117 9.28 9.88 -1.36
N GLU A 118 9.92 10.40 -2.40
CA GLU A 118 10.03 9.77 -3.72
C GLU A 118 11.46 9.85 -4.23
N THR A 119 11.97 8.72 -4.71
CA THR A 119 13.23 8.63 -5.47
C THR A 119 12.92 7.98 -6.80
N LYS A 120 13.05 8.75 -7.88
CA LYS A 120 12.75 8.31 -9.25
C LYS A 120 13.99 8.45 -10.12
N THR A 121 14.29 7.40 -10.87
CA THR A 121 15.34 7.34 -11.90
C THR A 121 14.74 6.83 -13.21
N ASN A 122 15.54 6.69 -14.26
CA ASN A 122 15.09 6.05 -15.50
C ASN A 122 15.06 4.50 -15.43
N THR A 123 15.55 3.90 -14.35
CA THR A 123 15.59 2.44 -14.18
C THR A 123 14.66 1.93 -13.09
N SER A 124 14.42 2.74 -12.07
CA SER A 124 13.54 2.38 -10.95
C SER A 124 12.90 3.60 -10.31
N ARG A 125 11.80 3.35 -9.61
CA ARG A 125 11.07 4.29 -8.76
C ARG A 125 10.84 3.67 -7.39
N PHE A 126 11.11 4.43 -6.34
CA PHE A 126 10.77 4.09 -4.96
C PHE A 126 10.00 5.23 -4.32
N VAL A 127 8.84 4.94 -3.75
CA VAL A 127 7.99 5.94 -3.07
C VAL A 127 7.49 5.40 -1.74
N SER A 128 7.54 6.26 -0.73
CA SER A 128 6.99 6.00 0.58
C SER A 128 5.77 6.89 0.84
N TYR A 129 4.69 6.28 1.30
CA TYR A 129 3.45 6.91 1.76
C TYR A 129 3.32 6.75 3.30
N GLY A 130 4.45 6.71 4.02
CA GLY A 130 4.51 6.34 5.43
C GLY A 130 4.86 4.86 5.58
N ASP A 131 3.94 4.07 6.14
CA ASP A 131 4.16 2.62 6.32
C ASP A 131 4.00 1.82 5.02
N LEU A 132 3.30 2.40 4.03
CA LEU A 132 3.11 1.83 2.70
C LEU A 132 4.21 2.32 1.76
N ASN A 133 4.85 1.40 1.05
CA ASN A 133 5.89 1.69 0.09
C ASN A 133 5.55 1.10 -1.27
N VAL A 134 6.08 1.73 -2.31
CA VAL A 134 5.96 1.34 -3.71
C VAL A 134 7.37 1.23 -4.28
N TYR A 135 7.64 0.12 -4.94
CA TYR A 135 8.87 -0.10 -5.70
C TYR A 135 8.54 -0.54 -7.11
N GLU A 136 9.12 0.11 -8.10
CA GLU A 136 8.89 -0.19 -9.50
C GLU A 136 10.20 -0.18 -10.28
N ASP A 137 10.38 -1.18 -11.13
CA ASP A 137 11.49 -1.31 -12.07
C ASP A 137 10.98 -1.88 -13.41
N ASN A 138 11.88 -2.37 -14.25
CA ASN A 138 11.52 -2.91 -15.57
C ASN A 138 10.73 -4.24 -15.50
N GLY A 139 10.80 -4.96 -14.39
CA GLY A 139 10.22 -6.30 -14.26
C GLY A 139 9.14 -6.40 -13.18
N HIS A 140 9.11 -5.46 -12.24
CA HIS A 140 8.26 -5.52 -11.06
C HIS A 140 7.63 -4.16 -10.77
N SER A 141 6.36 -4.20 -10.37
CA SER A 141 5.67 -3.10 -9.71
C SER A 141 5.07 -3.65 -8.43
N ARG A 142 5.64 -3.24 -7.30
CA ARG A 142 5.31 -3.74 -5.97
C ARG A 142 4.72 -2.64 -5.11
N ILE A 143 3.72 -3.01 -4.32
CA ILE A 143 3.09 -2.14 -3.33
C ILE A 143 2.82 -2.91 -2.05
N GLY A 144 3.22 -2.36 -0.91
CA GLY A 144 3.09 -3.06 0.36
C GLY A 144 3.81 -2.41 1.53
N TYR A 145 3.87 -3.15 2.64
CA TYR A 145 4.56 -2.77 3.86
C TYR A 145 5.95 -3.41 3.87
N GLY A 146 6.98 -2.58 4.02
CA GLY A 146 8.39 -3.01 3.90
C GLY A 146 9.30 -1.81 3.64
N THR A 147 10.48 -2.05 3.11
CA THR A 147 11.51 -1.04 2.82
C THR A 147 12.24 -1.38 1.52
N GLY A 148 12.89 -0.39 0.92
CA GLY A 148 13.70 -0.63 -0.29
C GLY A 148 12.87 -1.23 -1.43
N THR A 149 13.21 -2.45 -1.87
CA THR A 149 12.62 -3.07 -3.08
C THR A 149 11.42 -3.98 -2.82
N LEU A 150 10.88 -4.02 -1.60
CA LEU A 150 9.80 -4.94 -1.25
C LEU A 150 10.23 -6.40 -1.46
N ALA A 151 11.14 -6.86 -0.60
CA ALA A 151 11.84 -8.15 -0.69
C ALA A 151 11.03 -9.32 -0.10
N ALA A 152 11.54 -10.56 -0.22
CA ALA A 152 10.81 -11.78 0.10
C ALA A 152 10.31 -11.93 1.56
N ASP A 153 10.83 -11.16 2.51
CA ASP A 153 10.37 -11.19 3.92
C ASP A 153 9.38 -10.05 4.24
N GLU A 154 8.85 -9.36 3.22
CA GLU A 154 7.99 -8.19 3.34
C GLU A 154 6.55 -8.49 2.88
N CYS A 155 5.61 -7.58 3.21
CA CYS A 155 4.17 -7.76 2.99
C CYS A 155 3.74 -6.96 1.75
N TYR A 156 3.65 -7.57 0.56
CA TYR A 156 3.42 -6.81 -0.68
C TYR A 156 2.68 -7.59 -1.77
N ALA A 157 2.07 -6.83 -2.68
CA ALA A 157 1.51 -7.31 -3.93
C ALA A 157 2.47 -6.92 -5.05
N ASP A 158 2.61 -7.80 -6.04
CA ASP A 158 3.55 -7.65 -7.15
C ASP A 158 2.81 -7.90 -8.47
N TYR A 159 3.00 -6.98 -9.41
CA TYR A 159 2.75 -7.20 -10.82
C TYR A 159 4.11 -7.37 -11.47
N MET A 160 4.42 -8.59 -11.90
CA MET A 160 5.64 -8.89 -12.62
C MET A 160 5.32 -8.97 -14.11
N HIS A 161 5.99 -8.18 -14.92
CA HIS A 161 5.95 -8.31 -16.37
C HIS A 161 7.36 -8.37 -16.93
N THR A 162 7.61 -9.43 -17.67
CA THR A 162 8.78 -9.59 -18.53
C THR A 162 8.26 -9.66 -19.96
N GLY A 163 9.03 -9.24 -20.97
CA GLY A 163 8.64 -9.36 -22.40
C GLY A 163 8.30 -10.78 -22.88
N SER A 164 8.21 -11.77 -21.99
CA SER A 164 7.73 -13.12 -22.27
C SER A 164 6.62 -13.62 -21.34
N SER A 165 6.35 -12.95 -20.21
CA SER A 165 5.40 -13.43 -19.20
C SER A 165 4.94 -12.29 -18.30
N GLU A 166 3.65 -12.28 -18.02
CA GLU A 166 2.99 -11.53 -16.96
C GLU A 166 2.59 -12.45 -15.80
N SER A 167 2.70 -11.98 -14.57
CA SER A 167 2.19 -12.71 -13.41
C SER A 167 1.88 -11.76 -12.25
N PHE A 168 1.01 -12.22 -11.36
CA PHE A 168 0.65 -11.51 -10.14
C PHE A 168 1.00 -12.37 -8.95
N LEU A 169 1.73 -11.80 -7.99
CA LEU A 169 2.13 -12.48 -6.78
C LEU A 169 1.74 -11.64 -5.57
N ILE A 170 1.43 -12.32 -4.47
CA ILE A 170 1.27 -11.70 -3.16
C ILE A 170 2.19 -12.40 -2.18
N ASN A 171 2.86 -11.59 -1.36
CA ASN A 171 3.65 -12.05 -0.23
C ASN A 171 3.05 -11.48 1.06
N THR A 172 2.78 -12.36 2.01
CA THR A 172 2.16 -12.00 3.30
C THR A 172 3.04 -12.35 4.51
N ASP A 173 4.28 -12.78 4.27
CA ASP A 173 5.16 -13.28 5.33
C ASP A 173 5.62 -12.15 6.26
N GLY A 174 5.79 -10.94 5.72
CA GLY A 174 6.13 -9.73 6.47
C GLY A 174 4.92 -8.95 7.04
N CYS A 175 3.70 -9.50 6.92
CA CYS A 175 2.52 -8.94 7.57
C CYS A 175 2.43 -9.50 9.01
#